data_AF-X1FHC7-F1
#
_entry.id   AF-X1FHC7-F1
#
_cell.length_a   1.000
_cell.length_b   1.000
_cell.length_c   1.000
_cell.angle_alpha   90.00
_cell.angle_beta   90.00
_cell.angle_gamma   90.00
#
_symmetry.space_group_name_H-M   'P 1'
#
loop_
_entity.id
_entity.type
_entity.pdbx_description
1 polymer ?
#
loop_
_entity_poly.entity_id
_entity_poly.type
_entity_poly.pdbx_seq_one_letter_code
_entity_poly.pdbx_strand_id
1 'polypeptide(L)'
;MEGYITETAITAEEALDKCEDRKFNVAIVDLKLPRKDGIWLLEKLNEIKSKIPVIIITNHPSIETAVQSIKKGAYDYLTKPVNFEELGLIIKKIIERQTLIAENILLRKQLKDKYSPKNI
;
A
#
# COMPACT_ATOMS: atom_id res chain seq x y z
N MET A 1 -2.54 11.37 11.32
CA MET A 1 -1.84 11.62 10.05
C MET A 1 -0.74 12.67 10.19
N GLU A 2 -0.45 13.17 11.39
CA GLU A 2 0.73 14.00 11.62
C GLU A 2 2.00 13.20 11.25
N GLY A 3 2.86 13.79 10.43
CA GLY A 3 4.13 13.19 10.00
C GLY A 3 4.14 12.47 8.65
N TYR A 4 3.01 12.34 7.95
CA TYR A 4 2.96 11.75 6.60
C TYR A 4 2.58 12.79 5.54
N ILE A 5 3.22 12.71 4.38
CA ILE A 5 2.79 13.45 3.18
C ILE A 5 1.63 12.68 2.57
N THR A 6 0.50 13.35 2.40
CA THR A 6 -0.72 12.73 1.86
C THR A 6 -1.14 13.41 0.57
N GLU A 7 -1.66 12.62 -0.35
CA GLU A 7 -2.41 13.08 -1.51
C GLU A 7 -3.77 12.41 -1.51
N THR A 8 -4.78 13.10 -2.04
CA THR A 8 -6.15 12.59 -2.13
C THR A 8 -6.53 12.42 -3.58
N ALA A 9 -7.40 11.45 -3.86
CA ALA A 9 -8.02 11.27 -5.17
C ALA A 9 -9.50 10.96 -4.95
N ILE A 10 -10.36 11.52 -5.79
CA ILE A 10 -11.82 11.35 -5.68
C ILE A 10 -12.37 10.25 -6.60
N THR A 11 -11.57 9.81 -7.58
CA THR A 11 -11.90 8.69 -8.48
C THR A 11 -10.76 7.68 -8.54
N ALA A 12 -11.08 6.47 -9.00
CA ALA A 12 -10.09 5.42 -9.19
C ALA A 12 -9.07 5.81 -10.28
N GLU A 13 -9.52 6.49 -11.33
CA GLU A 13 -8.68 6.95 -12.44
C GLU A 13 -7.66 7.99 -11.96
N GLU A 14 -8.08 9.00 -11.19
CA GLU A 14 -7.16 10.00 -10.64
C GLU A 14 -6.13 9.36 -9.69
N ALA A 15 -6.54 8.34 -8.93
CA ALA A 15 -5.61 7.61 -8.07
C ALA A 15 -4.55 6.85 -8.88
N LEU A 16 -4.93 6.26 -10.01
CA LEU A 16 -4.01 5.56 -10.90
C LEU A 16 -3.03 6.53 -11.57
N ASP A 17 -3.52 7.64 -12.12
CA ASP A 17 -2.67 8.67 -12.75
C ASP A 17 -1.58 9.15 -11.77
N LYS A 18 -1.96 9.43 -10.52
CA LYS A 18 -0.99 9.82 -9.47
C LYS A 18 0.02 8.72 -9.16
N CYS A 19 -0.39 7.46 -9.16
CA CYS A 19 0.50 6.32 -8.89
C CYS A 19 1.45 6.01 -10.05
N GLU A 20 1.16 6.48 -11.27
CA GLU A 20 2.09 6.41 -12.39
C GLU A 20 3.19 7.48 -12.28
N ASP A 21 2.81 8.69 -11.88
CA ASP A 21 3.73 9.82 -11.75
C ASP A 21 4.61 9.76 -10.48
N ARG A 22 4.08 9.17 -9.41
CA ARG A 22 4.69 9.22 -8.06
C ARG A 22 4.63 7.87 -7.37
N LYS A 23 5.58 7.64 -6.47
CA LYS A 23 5.58 6.46 -5.61
C LYS A 23 4.88 6.75 -4.30
N PHE A 24 3.96 5.85 -3.93
CA PHE A 24 3.28 5.87 -2.65
C PHE A 24 3.71 4.67 -1.80
N ASN A 25 3.82 4.88 -0.49
CA ASN A 25 4.15 3.82 0.45
C ASN A 25 2.92 3.04 0.90
N VAL A 26 1.75 3.69 0.95
CA VAL A 26 0.48 3.11 1.37
C VAL A 26 -0.63 3.77 0.58
N ALA A 27 -1.60 2.99 0.11
CA ALA A 27 -2.85 3.49 -0.44
C ALA A 27 -3.99 3.19 0.53
N ILE A 28 -4.85 4.18 0.77
CA ILE A 28 -6.08 4.02 1.56
C ILE A 28 -7.24 4.23 0.60
N VAL A 29 -8.05 3.20 0.40
CA VAL A 29 -9.04 3.15 -0.67
C VAL A 29 -10.42 2.90 -0.08
N ASP A 30 -11.40 3.73 -0.45
CA ASP A 30 -12.79 3.42 -0.14
C ASP A 30 -13.26 2.23 -1.01
N LEU A 31 -13.94 1.25 -0.41
CA LEU A 31 -14.54 0.15 -1.16
C LEU A 31 -15.56 0.65 -2.18
N LYS A 32 -16.28 1.73 -1.89
CA LYS A 32 -17.32 2.26 -2.76
C LYS A 32 -16.86 3.58 -3.38
N LEU A 33 -16.29 3.50 -4.59
CA LEU A 33 -15.90 4.67 -5.37
C LEU A 33 -17.00 5.06 -6.37
N PRO A 34 -17.00 6.32 -6.86
CA PRO A 34 -17.80 6.69 -8.01
C PRO A 34 -17.38 5.86 -9.23
N ARG A 35 -18.34 5.23 -9.90
CA ARG A 35 -18.17 4.47 -11.17
C ARG A 35 -17.34 3.18 -11.11
N LYS A 36 -16.52 2.97 -10.09
CA LYS A 36 -15.64 1.80 -9.92
C LYS A 36 -15.73 1.24 -8.49
N ASP A 37 -15.35 -0.01 -8.32
CA ASP A 37 -15.21 -0.67 -7.01
C ASP A 37 -13.79 -0.44 -6.46
N GLY A 38 -13.63 -0.24 -5.15
CA GLY A 38 -12.33 -0.18 -4.50
C GLY A 38 -11.52 -1.46 -4.65
N ILE A 39 -12.17 -2.63 -4.77
CA ILE A 39 -11.49 -3.90 -5.08
C ILE A 39 -10.91 -3.88 -6.49
N TRP A 40 -11.60 -3.26 -7.45
CA TRP A 40 -11.08 -3.10 -8.80
C TRP A 40 -9.82 -2.21 -8.80
N LEU A 41 -9.83 -1.13 -8.01
CA LEU A 41 -8.65 -0.26 -7.86
C LEU A 41 -7.49 -1.01 -7.18
N LEU A 42 -7.77 -1.81 -6.14
CA LEU A 42 -6.79 -2.68 -5.49
C LEU A 42 -6.09 -3.59 -6.49
N GLU A 43 -6.84 -4.26 -7.37
CA GLU A 43 -6.26 -5.13 -8.40
C GLU A 43 -5.33 -4.35 -9.32
N LYS A 44 -5.76 -3.16 -9.78
CA LYS A 44 -4.94 -2.30 -10.63
C LYS A 44 -3.67 -1.81 -9.95
N LEU A 45 -3.75 -1.38 -8.69
CA LEU A 45 -2.58 -0.96 -7.91
C LEU A 45 -1.60 -2.12 -7.67
N ASN A 46 -2.07 -3.36 -7.60
CA ASN A 46 -1.23 -4.55 -7.49
C ASN A 46 -0.52 -4.94 -8.80
N GLU A 47 -1.06 -4.54 -9.95
CA GLU A 47 -0.42 -4.71 -11.27
C GLU A 47 0.73 -3.70 -11.49
N ILE A 48 0.73 -2.57 -10.79
CA ILE A 48 1.80 -1.56 -10.88
C ILE A 48 3.10 -2.10 -10.28
N LYS A 49 4.23 -1.81 -10.93
CA LYS A 49 5.58 -2.28 -10.54
C LYS A 49 5.95 -1.97 -9.08
N SER A 50 5.42 -0.88 -8.52
CA SER A 50 5.73 -0.44 -7.15
C SER A 50 4.99 -1.24 -6.05
N LYS A 51 4.00 -2.09 -6.42
CA LYS A 51 3.19 -2.94 -5.50
C LYS A 51 2.87 -2.26 -4.17
N ILE A 52 2.01 -1.25 -4.24
CA ILE A 52 1.66 -0.40 -3.11
C ILE A 52 0.74 -1.20 -2.17
N PRO A 53 1.07 -1.35 -0.87
CA PRO A 53 0.14 -1.91 0.11
C PRO A 53 -1.14 -1.09 0.19
N VAL A 54 -2.28 -1.74 0.00
CA VAL A 54 -3.60 -1.10 -0.03
C VAL A 54 -4.41 -1.46 1.21
N ILE A 55 -4.94 -0.46 1.91
CA ILE A 55 -5.90 -0.62 2.99
C ILE A 55 -7.28 -0.27 2.45
N ILE A 56 -8.23 -1.21 2.51
CA ILE A 56 -9.62 -0.96 2.13
C ILE A 56 -10.38 -0.39 3.32
N ILE A 57 -11.21 0.61 3.08
CA ILE A 57 -12.08 1.23 4.08
C ILE A 57 -13.51 1.29 3.55
N THR A 58 -14.54 1.00 4.36
CA THR A 58 -15.93 1.08 3.88
C THR A 58 -16.97 1.44 4.96
N ASN A 59 -18.07 2.07 4.54
CA ASN A 59 -19.29 2.24 5.35
C ASN A 59 -20.25 1.03 5.24
N HIS A 60 -20.02 0.11 4.29
CA HIS A 60 -20.90 -1.03 4.01
C HIS A 60 -20.11 -2.33 4.04
N PRO A 61 -19.68 -2.78 5.24
CA PRO A 61 -18.87 -3.99 5.34
C PRO A 61 -19.71 -5.25 5.14
N SER A 62 -19.08 -6.26 4.54
CA SER A 62 -19.61 -7.62 4.50
C SER A 62 -18.47 -8.62 4.63
N ILE A 63 -18.77 -9.82 5.12
CA ILE A 63 -17.78 -10.92 5.19
C ILE A 63 -17.22 -11.21 3.79
N GLU A 64 -18.09 -11.19 2.78
CA GLU A 64 -17.70 -11.44 1.39
C GLU A 64 -16.70 -10.41 0.88
N THR A 65 -16.98 -9.12 1.06
CA THR A 65 -16.08 -8.04 0.59
C THR A 65 -14.75 -8.01 1.35
N ALA A 66 -14.77 -8.31 2.65
CA ALA A 66 -13.55 -8.43 3.45
C ALA A 66 -12.69 -9.60 2.95
N VAL A 67 -13.27 -10.80 2.81
CA VAL A 67 -12.56 -11.99 2.31
C VAL A 67 -12.04 -11.77 0.90
N GLN A 68 -12.85 -11.16 0.02
CA GLN A 68 -12.43 -10.86 -1.36
C GLN A 68 -11.27 -9.87 -1.38
N SER A 69 -11.33 -8.79 -0.61
CA SER A 69 -10.26 -7.79 -0.53
C SER A 69 -8.93 -8.42 -0.08
N ILE A 70 -8.96 -9.23 0.99
CA ILE A 70 -7.76 -9.91 1.49
C ILE A 70 -7.22 -10.92 0.46
N LYS A 71 -8.08 -11.73 -0.16
CA LYS A 71 -7.66 -12.67 -1.22
C LYS A 71 -7.04 -11.97 -2.43
N LYS A 72 -7.47 -10.75 -2.73
CA LYS A 72 -6.94 -9.91 -3.81
C LYS A 72 -5.70 -9.11 -3.42
N GLY A 73 -5.21 -9.26 -2.19
CA GLY A 73 -3.94 -8.69 -1.75
C GLY A 73 -4.08 -7.34 -1.05
N ALA A 74 -5.26 -6.98 -0.54
CA ALA A 74 -5.37 -5.88 0.41
C ALA A 74 -4.51 -6.20 1.64
N TYR A 75 -3.78 -5.20 2.13
CA TYR A 75 -3.00 -5.29 3.35
C TYR A 75 -3.91 -5.40 4.58
N ASP A 76 -4.97 -4.59 4.59
CA ASP A 76 -5.97 -4.59 5.66
C ASP A 76 -7.34 -4.14 5.14
N TYR A 77 -8.38 -4.39 5.93
CA TYR A 77 -9.75 -4.01 5.67
C TYR A 77 -10.38 -3.41 6.93
N LEU A 78 -10.75 -2.14 6.88
CA LEU A 78 -11.29 -1.39 8.02
C LEU A 78 -12.72 -0.91 7.74
N THR A 79 -13.51 -0.79 8.80
CA THR A 79 -14.87 -0.25 8.75
C THR A 79 -14.88 1.21 9.19
N LYS A 80 -15.75 2.00 8.58
CA LYS A 80 -16.04 3.37 9.00
C LYS A 80 -17.10 3.36 10.12
N PRO A 81 -17.00 4.23 11.14
CA PRO A 81 -15.94 5.23 11.35
C PRO A 81 -14.61 4.58 11.73
N VAL A 82 -13.52 5.08 11.15
CA VAL A 82 -12.19 4.47 11.29
C VAL A 82 -11.57 4.88 12.61
N ASN A 83 -11.04 3.90 13.35
CA ASN A 83 -10.17 4.19 14.47
C ASN A 83 -8.80 4.68 13.96
N PHE A 84 -8.50 5.96 14.18
CA PHE A 84 -7.25 6.57 13.71
C PHE A 84 -6.00 6.03 14.41
N GLU A 85 -6.11 5.54 15.64
CA GLU A 85 -4.99 4.89 16.33
C GLU A 85 -4.64 3.56 15.65
N GLU A 86 -5.67 2.74 15.38
CA GLU A 86 -5.51 1.47 14.67
C GLU A 86 -4.93 1.69 13.25
N LEU A 87 -5.51 2.62 12.49
CA LEU A 87 -5.01 2.98 11.16
C LEU A 87 -3.55 3.46 11.23
N GLY A 88 -3.21 4.27 12.23
CA GLY A 88 -1.85 4.75 12.46
C GLY A 88 -0.86 3.61 12.72
N LEU A 89 -1.25 2.62 13.53
CA LEU A 89 -0.44 1.43 13.79
C LEU A 89 -0.25 0.58 12.53
N ILE A 90 -1.29 0.42 11.72
CA ILE A 90 -1.22 -0.32 10.45
C ILE A 90 -0.24 0.38 9.50
N ILE A 91 -0.39 1.68 9.29
CA ILE A 91 0.50 2.47 8.42
C ILE A 91 1.95 2.37 8.92
N LYS A 92 2.19 2.56 10.22
CA LYS A 92 3.52 2.46 10.81
C LYS A 92 4.18 1.11 10.53
N LYS A 93 3.44 0.00 10.72
CA LYS A 93 3.94 -1.35 10.40
C LYS A 93 4.29 -1.51 8.92
N ILE A 94 3.51 -0.93 8.01
CA ILE A 94 3.80 -0.97 6.57
C ILE A 94 5.12 -0.26 6.27
N ILE A 95 5.29 0.96 6.78
CA ILE A 95 6.50 1.77 6.56
C ILE A 95 7.74 1.11 7.15
N GLU A 96 7.65 0.60 8.38
CA GLU A 96 8.75 -0.14 9.03
C GLU A 96 9.16 -1.35 8.20
N ARG A 97 8.20 -2.14 7.71
CA ARG A 97 8.49 -3.29 6.86
C ARG A 97 9.20 -2.89 5.56
N GLN A 98 8.76 -1.81 4.91
CA GLN A 98 9.40 -1.32 3.69
C GLN A 98 10.84 -0.85 3.95
N THR A 99 11.06 -0.16 5.07
CA THR A 99 12.39 0.30 5.50
C THR A 99 13.34 -0.87 5.72
N LEU A 100 12.89 -1.88 6.48
CA LEU A 100 13.67 -3.10 6.73
C LEU A 100 14.03 -3.86 5.44
N ILE A 101 13.10 -3.93 4.48
CA ILE A 101 13.36 -4.57 3.18
C ILE A 101 14.43 -3.78 2.40
N ALA A 102 14.32 -2.45 2.37
CA ALA A 102 15.27 -1.60 1.68
C ALA A 102 16.67 -1.69 2.29
N GLU A 103 16.78 -1.67 3.62
CA GLU A 103 18.03 -1.87 4.36
C GLU A 103 18.65 -3.24 4.06
N ASN A 104 17.84 -4.30 4.08
CA ASN A 104 18.31 -5.65 3.79
C ASN A 104 18.90 -5.77 2.38
N ILE A 105 18.25 -5.16 1.39
CA ILE A 105 18.73 -5.11 0.00
C ILE A 105 20.07 -4.37 -0.08
N LEU A 106 20.18 -3.21 0.60
CA LEU A 106 21.40 -2.41 0.62
C LEU A 106 22.58 -3.16 1.27
N LEU A 107 22.36 -3.75 2.44
CA LEU A 107 23.37 -4.52 3.17
C LEU A 107 23.86 -5.72 2.34
N ARG A 108 22.95 -6.46 1.71
CA ARG A 108 23.31 -7.58 0.82
C ARG A 108 24.15 -7.13 -0.38
N LYS A 109 23.84 -5.95 -0.94
CA LYS A 109 24.63 -5.37 -2.03
C LYS A 109 26.06 -5.03 -1.56
N GLN A 110 26.20 -4.37 -0.40
CA GLN A 110 27.52 -4.02 0.16
C GLN A 110 28.38 -5.24 0.46
N LEU A 111 27.80 -6.33 0.98
CA LEU A 111 28.52 -7.59 1.18
C LEU A 111 29.01 -8.16 -0.15
N LYS A 112 28.17 -8.19 -1.19
CA LYS A 112 28.56 -8.68 -2.51
C LYS A 112 29.69 -7.85 -3.14
N ASP A 113 29.66 -6.53 -2.95
CA ASP A 113 30.71 -5.64 -3.46
C ASP A 113 32.03 -5.86 -2.69
N LYS A 114 31.98 -6.08 -1.37
CA LYS A 114 33.16 -6.32 -0.53
C LYS A 114 33.84 -7.67 -0.79
N TYR A 115 33.09 -8.68 -1.23
CA TYR A 115 33.61 -10.02 -1.54
C TYR A 115 33.67 -10.33 -3.04
N SER A 116 33.54 -9.32 -3.92
CA SER A 116 33.73 -9.53 -5.35
C SER A 116 35.22 -9.76 -5.68
N PRO A 117 35.57 -10.73 -6.55
CA PRO A 117 36.94 -11.21 -6.78
C PRO A 117 37.86 -10.24 -7.55
N LYS A 118 37.65 -8.93 -7.46
CA LYS A 118 38.50 -7.90 -8.09
C LYS A 118 39.70 -7.44 -7.24
N ASN A 119 40.00 -8.14 -6.15
CA ASN A 119 41.12 -7.82 -5.24
C ASN A 119 42.16 -8.95 -5.11
N ILE A 120 42.38 -9.73 -6.17
CA ILE A 120 43.57 -10.59 -6.31
C ILE A 120 44.17 -10.35 -7.68
#